data_AF-A0AAW2TTA0-F1
#
_entry.id   AF-A0AAW2TTA0-F1
#
_cell.length_a   1.000
_cell.length_b   1.000
_cell.length_c   1.000
_cell.angle_alpha   90.00
_cell.angle_beta   90.00
_cell.angle_gamma   90.00
#
_symmetry.space_group_name_H-M   'P 1'
#
loop_
_entity.id
_entity.type
_entity.pdbx_description
1 polymer ?
#
loop_
_entity_poly.entity_id
_entity_poly.type
_entity_poly.pdbx_seq_one_letter_code
_entity_poly.pdbx_strand_id
1 'polypeptide(L)'
;MSTGEGRRSSKKCLAYTAAFVVFQTAIILLFVLIFMKLRSPKVRFNAIAVESFSSTNNNSTSFNMTMLAQVAIKNNNFGDFKYENSTLSILYNGVKVGEAVVPRGSAGPRKTKKFNISVDLSGSGIEWEMT
;
A
#
# COMPACT_ATOMS: atom_id res chain seq x y z
N MET A 1 -9.96 -72.72 -10.58
CA MET A 1 -9.03 -72.17 -9.57
C MET A 1 -8.63 -70.78 -10.06
N SER A 2 -9.20 -69.71 -9.48
CA SER A 2 -9.17 -68.37 -10.08
C SER A 2 -7.78 -67.72 -10.00
N THR A 3 -7.39 -67.12 -11.12
CA THR A 3 -6.10 -66.55 -11.46
C THR A 3 -5.77 -65.32 -10.61
N GLY A 4 -4.67 -65.40 -9.88
CA GLY A 4 -4.14 -64.31 -9.07
C GLY A 4 -3.19 -63.41 -9.86
N GLU A 5 -3.70 -62.43 -10.60
CA GLU A 5 -2.87 -61.39 -11.23
C GLU A 5 -3.56 -60.01 -11.20
N GLY A 6 -3.59 -59.38 -10.02
CA GLY A 6 -4.11 -58.00 -9.87
C GLY A 6 -3.17 -57.03 -9.14
N ARG A 7 -2.10 -57.50 -8.50
CA ARG A 7 -1.42 -56.74 -7.43
C ARG A 7 -0.23 -55.88 -7.90
N ARG A 8 0.22 -56.02 -9.16
CA ARG A 8 1.41 -55.31 -9.71
C ARG A 8 1.04 -54.03 -10.50
N SER A 9 -0.19 -53.95 -11.01
CA SER A 9 -0.72 -52.78 -11.74
C SER A 9 -1.10 -51.63 -10.80
N SER A 10 -1.75 -51.94 -9.67
CA SER A 10 -2.24 -50.92 -8.73
C SER A 10 -1.12 -50.10 -8.08
N LYS A 11 0.05 -50.69 -7.80
CA LYS A 11 1.18 -49.97 -7.18
C LYS A 11 1.78 -48.91 -8.11
N LYS A 12 1.85 -49.18 -9.42
CA LYS A 12 2.34 -48.23 -10.42
C LYS A 12 1.35 -47.09 -10.62
N CYS A 13 0.05 -47.40 -10.65
CA CYS A 13 -1.02 -46.40 -10.69
C CYS A 13 -0.97 -45.48 -9.46
N LEU A 14 -0.85 -46.06 -8.25
CA LEU A 14 -0.75 -45.29 -7.01
C LEU A 14 0.48 -44.39 -6.97
N ALA A 15 1.63 -44.87 -7.45
CA ALA A 15 2.85 -44.08 -7.56
C ALA A 15 2.69 -42.92 -8.54
N TYR A 16 2.00 -43.12 -9.67
CA TYR A 16 1.73 -42.07 -10.64
C TYR A 16 0.78 -41.00 -10.08
N THR A 17 -0.28 -41.42 -9.37
CA THR A 17 -1.17 -40.51 -8.66
C THR A 17 -0.43 -39.70 -7.61
N ALA A 18 0.44 -40.35 -6.81
CA ALA A 18 1.26 -39.66 -5.80
C ALA A 18 2.19 -38.63 -6.46
N ALA A 19 2.86 -38.98 -7.55
CA ALA A 19 3.73 -38.06 -8.30
C ALA A 19 2.94 -36.88 -8.87
N PHE A 20 1.74 -37.12 -9.40
CA PHE A 20 0.86 -36.07 -9.90
C PHE A 20 0.42 -35.11 -8.79
N VAL A 21 0.06 -35.63 -7.61
CA VAL A 21 -0.29 -34.80 -6.45
C VAL A 21 0.89 -33.92 -6.05
N VAL A 22 2.10 -34.47 -5.95
CA VAL A 22 3.32 -33.70 -5.64
C VAL A 22 3.55 -32.62 -6.69
N PHE A 23 3.44 -32.96 -7.98
CA PHE A 23 3.59 -31.98 -9.06
C PHE A 23 2.55 -30.86 -9.01
N GLN A 24 1.28 -31.19 -8.77
CA GLN A 24 0.21 -30.20 -8.60
C GLN A 24 0.47 -29.29 -7.39
N THR A 25 0.89 -29.86 -6.25
CA THR A 25 1.24 -29.04 -5.08
C THR A 25 2.39 -28.08 -5.38
N ALA A 26 3.42 -28.51 -6.13
CA ALA A 26 4.52 -27.64 -6.53
C ALA A 26 4.05 -26.49 -7.44
N ILE A 27 3.15 -26.77 -8.40
CA ILE A 27 2.56 -25.73 -9.26
C ILE A 27 1.73 -24.73 -8.43
N ILE A 28 0.88 -25.22 -7.53
CA ILE A 28 0.04 -24.37 -6.68
C ILE A 28 0.92 -23.49 -5.79
N LEU A 29 1.96 -24.05 -5.18
CA LEU A 29 2.93 -23.31 -4.36
C LEU A 29 3.62 -22.21 -5.18
N LEU A 30 4.08 -22.54 -6.40
CA LEU A 30 4.70 -21.57 -7.30
C LEU A 30 3.72 -20.43 -7.66
N PHE A 31 2.47 -20.78 -7.97
CA PHE A 31 1.42 -19.80 -8.26
C PHE A 31 1.16 -18.88 -7.08
N VAL A 32 1.01 -19.43 -5.87
CA VAL A 32 0.81 -18.65 -4.66
C VAL A 32 1.98 -17.69 -4.44
N LEU A 33 3.22 -18.16 -4.54
CA LEU A 33 4.40 -17.31 -4.36
C LEU A 33 4.50 -16.17 -5.38
N ILE A 34 4.16 -16.44 -6.65
CA ILE A 34 4.22 -15.43 -7.72
C ILE A 34 3.06 -14.42 -7.58
N PHE A 35 1.84 -14.89 -7.34
CA PHE A 35 0.64 -14.04 -7.35
C PHE A 35 0.34 -13.37 -6.00
N MET A 36 0.63 -14.02 -4.87
CA MET A 36 0.50 -13.41 -3.53
C MET A 36 1.70 -12.54 -3.14
N LYS A 37 2.71 -12.37 -4.00
CA LYS A 37 3.84 -11.47 -3.72
C LYS A 37 3.32 -10.10 -3.26
N LEU A 38 3.58 -9.78 -2.00
CA LEU A 38 3.12 -8.57 -1.33
C LEU A 38 3.77 -7.35 -2.03
N ARG A 39 2.97 -6.60 -2.78
CA ARG A 39 3.32 -5.32 -3.38
C ARG A 39 3.05 -4.20 -2.39
N SER A 40 3.96 -3.25 -2.30
CA SER A 40 3.73 -2.06 -1.49
C SER A 40 2.51 -1.29 -2.01
N PRO A 41 1.61 -0.83 -1.12
CA PRO A 41 0.50 0.02 -1.51
C PRO A 41 1.03 1.33 -2.11
N LYS A 42 0.26 1.92 -3.02
CA LYS A 42 0.61 3.23 -3.59
C LYS A 42 -0.24 4.30 -2.92
N VAL A 43 0.42 5.27 -2.29
CA VAL A 43 -0.24 6.44 -1.69
C VAL A 43 -0.18 7.59 -2.70
N ARG A 44 -1.31 8.27 -2.91
CA ARG A 44 -1.44 9.41 -3.82
C ARG A 44 -2.27 10.52 -3.18
N PHE A 45 -1.94 11.76 -3.51
CA PHE A 45 -2.78 12.94 -3.24
C PHE A 45 -3.57 13.24 -4.51
N ASN A 46 -4.91 13.24 -4.43
CA ASN A 46 -5.76 13.42 -5.62
C ASN A 46 -6.30 14.86 -5.74
N ALA A 47 -6.76 15.42 -4.63
CA ALA A 47 -7.32 16.77 -4.59
C ALA A 47 -6.68 17.50 -3.43
N ILE A 48 -6.23 18.73 -3.67
CA ILE A 48 -5.69 19.62 -2.65
C ILE A 48 -6.50 20.90 -2.78
N ALA A 49 -7.29 21.21 -1.77
CA ALA A 49 -7.98 22.49 -1.64
C ALA A 49 -7.27 23.30 -0.57
N VAL A 50 -7.08 24.59 -0.83
CA VAL A 50 -6.49 25.53 0.13
C VAL A 50 -7.65 26.28 0.76
N GLU A 51 -7.82 26.16 2.07
CA GLU A 51 -8.91 26.85 2.77
C GLU A 51 -8.49 28.23 3.26
N SER A 52 -7.24 28.38 3.70
CA SER A 52 -6.72 29.64 4.23
C SER A 52 -5.25 29.79 3.86
N PHE A 53 -4.85 31.02 3.54
CA PHE A 53 -3.45 31.40 3.35
C PHE A 53 -3.24 32.78 3.99
N SER A 54 -2.28 32.87 4.89
CA SER A 54 -1.87 34.11 5.52
C SER A 54 -0.36 34.24 5.47
N SER A 55 0.11 35.39 5.02
CA SER A 55 1.52 35.75 4.96
C SER A 55 1.69 37.08 5.68
N THR A 56 2.55 37.11 6.70
CA THR A 56 2.85 38.34 7.45
C THR A 56 4.08 39.00 6.85
N ASN A 57 3.93 40.22 6.35
CA ASN A 57 4.94 40.86 5.51
C ASN A 57 5.49 42.13 6.17
N ASN A 58 6.63 42.02 6.87
CA ASN A 58 7.46 43.19 7.17
C ASN A 58 8.96 42.90 7.27
N ASN A 59 9.41 41.69 7.68
CA ASN A 59 10.84 41.30 7.72
C ASN A 59 11.08 39.79 7.99
N SER A 60 10.03 38.96 8.10
CA SER A 60 10.13 37.53 8.35
C SER A 60 9.26 36.76 7.35
N THR A 61 9.86 35.92 6.51
CA THR A 61 9.15 35.01 5.58
C THR A 61 8.49 33.88 6.36
N SER A 62 7.36 34.18 6.99
CA SER A 62 6.50 33.20 7.64
C SER A 62 5.15 33.11 6.96
N PHE A 63 4.69 31.90 6.64
CA PHE A 63 3.36 31.66 6.12
C PHE A 63 2.61 30.65 7.00
N ASN A 64 1.30 30.84 7.11
CA ASN A 64 0.37 29.88 7.69
C ASN A 64 -0.73 29.57 6.68
N MET A 65 -0.99 28.30 6.44
CA MET A 65 -1.87 27.82 5.39
C MET A 65 -2.58 26.53 5.78
N THR A 66 -3.89 26.47 5.67
CA THR A 66 -4.67 25.24 5.89
C THR A 66 -5.02 24.61 4.54
N MET A 67 -4.66 23.34 4.36
CA MET A 67 -4.97 22.55 3.16
C MET A 67 -5.86 21.36 3.48
N LEU A 68 -6.96 21.20 2.73
CA LEU A 68 -7.70 19.95 2.65
C LEU A 68 -7.12 19.07 1.54
N ALA A 69 -6.48 17.97 1.91
CA ALA A 69 -5.95 17.00 0.97
C ALA A 69 -6.79 15.71 0.96
N GLN A 70 -7.17 15.25 -0.22
CA GLN A 70 -7.71 13.90 -0.41
C GLN A 70 -6.57 12.92 -0.64
N VAL A 71 -6.35 12.03 0.33
CA VAL A 71 -5.38 10.95 0.24
C VAL A 71 -6.06 9.69 -0.26
N ALA A 72 -5.42 9.03 -1.22
CA ALA A 72 -5.83 7.77 -1.79
C ALA A 72 -4.76 6.70 -1.56
N ILE A 73 -5.11 5.65 -0.81
CA ILE A 73 -4.28 4.47 -0.61
C ILE A 73 -4.78 3.38 -1.54
N LYS A 74 -4.00 3.08 -2.58
CA LYS A 74 -4.28 2.01 -3.52
C LYS A 74 -3.61 0.72 -3.03
N ASN A 75 -4.43 -0.28 -2.70
CA ASN A 75 -3.95 -1.62 -2.43
C ASN A 75 -3.76 -2.36 -3.75
N ASN A 76 -2.51 -2.71 -4.07
CA ASN A 76 -2.17 -3.49 -5.26
C ASN A 76 -2.13 -5.00 -4.99
N ASN A 77 -2.40 -5.43 -3.76
CA ASN A 77 -2.38 -6.83 -3.33
C ASN A 77 -3.73 -7.51 -3.52
N PHE A 78 -3.69 -8.84 -3.59
CA PHE A 78 -4.88 -9.70 -3.60
C PHE A 78 -5.43 -10.00 -2.19
N GLY A 79 -4.75 -9.54 -1.14
CA GLY A 79 -5.24 -9.59 0.24
C GLY A 79 -5.57 -8.20 0.77
N ASP A 80 -6.25 -8.14 1.91
CA ASP A 80 -6.52 -6.89 2.62
C ASP A 80 -5.22 -6.25 3.09
N PHE A 81 -5.06 -4.95 2.82
CA PHE A 81 -3.96 -4.16 3.33
C PHE A 81 -4.44 -3.33 4.53
N LYS A 82 -4.06 -3.78 5.73
CA LYS A 82 -4.33 -3.07 6.98
C LYS A 82 -3.17 -2.15 7.29
N TYR A 83 -3.47 -0.92 7.71
CA TYR A 83 -2.49 0.08 8.10
C TYR A 83 -2.87 0.68 9.44
N GLU A 84 -1.86 0.93 10.27
CA GLU A 84 -2.01 1.50 11.59
C GLU A 84 -2.04 3.03 11.54
N ASN A 85 -2.39 3.65 12.67
CA ASN A 85 -2.30 5.09 12.84
C ASN A 85 -0.88 5.54 12.49
N SER A 86 -0.78 6.38 11.47
CA SER A 86 0.50 6.83 10.90
C SER A 86 0.49 8.33 10.78
N THR A 87 1.67 8.92 10.84
CA THR A 87 1.84 10.36 10.68
C THR A 87 2.47 10.65 9.33
N LEU A 88 1.84 11.53 8.55
CA LEU A 88 2.39 12.07 7.31
C LEU A 88 3.08 13.41 7.63
N SER A 89 4.38 13.51 7.37
CA SER A 89 5.09 14.79 7.45
C SER A 89 5.16 15.43 6.06
N ILE A 90 4.83 16.71 5.98
CA ILE A 90 4.95 17.50 4.76
C ILE A 90 6.20 18.36 4.88
N LEU A 91 7.09 18.23 3.89
CA LEU A 91 8.34 18.97 3.83
C LEU A 91 8.33 19.91 2.64
N TYR A 92 8.85 21.11 2.85
CA TYR A 92 9.09 22.12 1.83
C TYR A 92 10.57 22.48 1.84
N ASN A 93 11.25 22.30 0.71
CA ASN A 93 12.71 22.49 0.60
C ASN A 93 13.53 21.79 1.71
N GLY A 94 13.13 20.57 2.10
CA GLY A 94 13.77 19.81 3.19
C GLY A 94 13.35 20.21 4.60
N VAL A 95 12.60 21.29 4.78
CA VAL A 95 12.10 21.76 6.09
C VAL A 95 10.68 21.23 6.33
N LYS A 96 10.41 20.64 7.50
CA LYS A 96 9.06 20.19 7.87
C LYS A 96 8.16 21.41 8.06
N VAL A 97 7.14 21.52 7.21
CA VAL A 97 6.15 22.62 7.23
C VAL A 97 4.80 22.20 7.77
N GLY A 98 4.55 20.90 7.92
CA GLY A 98 3.30 20.43 8.52
C GLY A 98 3.27 18.93 8.77
N GLU A 99 2.20 18.52 9.44
CA GLU A 99 1.96 17.15 9.85
C GLU A 99 0.48 16.80 9.73
N ALA A 100 0.17 15.59 9.26
CA ALA A 100 -1.19 15.10 9.17
C ALA A 100 -1.30 13.68 9.70
N VAL A 101 -2.36 13.40 10.45
CA VAL A 101 -2.63 12.05 10.95
C VAL A 101 -3.39 11.25 9.90
N VAL A 102 -2.84 10.10 9.54
CA VAL A 102 -3.51 9.06 8.78
C VAL A 102 -4.12 8.07 9.76
N PRO A 103 -5.46 8.06 9.93
CA PRO A 103 -6.11 7.17 10.87
C PRO A 103 -6.00 5.72 10.38
N ARG A 104 -5.93 4.78 11.33
CA ARG A 104 -5.94 3.34 11.10
C ARG A 104 -7.08 2.95 10.17
N GLY A 105 -6.79 2.05 9.23
CA GLY A 105 -7.80 1.57 8.30
C GLY A 105 -7.39 0.30 7.57
N SER A 106 -8.26 -0.12 6.66
CA SER A 106 -8.02 -1.25 5.78
C SER A 106 -8.43 -0.91 4.35
N ALA A 107 -7.56 -1.21 3.41
CA ALA A 107 -7.84 -1.16 1.98
C ALA A 107 -8.02 -2.58 1.46
N GLY A 108 -9.22 -2.90 0.98
CA GLY A 108 -9.55 -4.23 0.46
C GLY A 108 -8.72 -4.64 -0.76
N PRO A 109 -8.84 -5.90 -1.24
CA PRO A 109 -7.99 -6.46 -2.27
C PRO A 109 -8.18 -5.70 -3.59
N ARG A 110 -7.08 -5.25 -4.20
CA ARG A 110 -7.10 -4.46 -5.45
C ARG A 110 -7.97 -3.19 -5.40
N LYS A 111 -8.36 -2.72 -4.21
CA LYS A 111 -9.21 -1.54 -4.03
C LYS A 111 -8.39 -0.31 -3.66
N THR A 112 -9.00 0.85 -3.85
CA THR A 112 -8.45 2.14 -3.40
C THR A 112 -9.31 2.67 -2.27
N LYS A 113 -8.71 2.99 -1.13
CA LYS A 113 -9.37 3.69 -0.03
C LYS A 113 -9.04 5.17 -0.15
N LYS A 114 -10.07 6.03 -0.12
CA LYS A 114 -9.93 7.49 -0.16
C LYS A 114 -10.43 8.06 1.16
N PHE A 115 -9.75 9.08 1.65
CA PHE A 115 -10.17 9.87 2.81
C PHE A 115 -9.62 11.29 2.68
N ASN A 116 -10.31 12.23 3.32
CA ASN A 116 -9.90 13.64 3.35
C ASN A 116 -9.18 13.89 4.67
N ILE A 117 -8.08 14.63 4.60
CA ILE A 117 -7.32 15.12 5.75
C ILE A 117 -7.22 16.63 5.66
N SER A 118 -7.38 17.32 6.80
CA SER A 118 -6.99 18.72 6.92
C SER A 118 -5.56 18.77 7.43
N VAL A 119 -4.74 19.62 6.82
CA VAL A 119 -3.34 19.78 7.16
C VAL A 119 -3.04 21.25 7.33
N ASP A 120 -2.61 21.61 8.53
CA ASP A 120 -2.11 22.95 8.81
C ASP A 120 -0.62 23.00 8.50
N LEU A 121 -0.26 23.96 7.64
CA LEU A 121 1.09 24.22 7.22
C LEU A 121 1.54 25.55 7.81
N SER A 122 2.66 25.53 8.52
CA SER A 122 3.32 26.72 9.03
C SER A 122 4.81 26.63 8.70
N GLY A 123 5.31 27.62 7.98
CA GLY A 123 6.73 27.74 7.65
C GLY A 123 7.28 29.07 8.14
N SER A 124 8.52 29.08 8.65
CA SER A 124 9.25 30.29 9.03
C SER A 124 10.67 30.23 8.49
N GLY A 125 11.14 31.28 7.82
CA GLY A 125 12.52 31.36 7.31
C GLY A 125 12.76 30.57 6.02
N ILE A 126 11.75 30.48 5.17
CA ILE A 126 11.88 29.81 3.86
C ILE A 126 12.50 30.82 2.90
N GLU A 127 13.82 30.72 2.73
CA GLU A 127 14.59 31.53 1.79
C GLU A 127 14.42 30.94 0.39
N TRP A 128 13.94 31.76 -0.54
CA TRP A 128 13.79 31.39 -1.94
C TRP A 128 15.17 31.42 -2.60
N GLU A 129 15.83 30.28 -2.70
CA GLU A 129 17.02 30.17 -3.54
C GLU A 129 16.57 30.27 -5.02
N MET A 130 16.74 31.46 -5.62
CA MET A 130 16.54 31.64 -7.05
C MET A 130 17.70 30.97 -7.79
N THR A 131 17.47 29.79 -8.36
CA THR A 131 18.30 29.22 -9.43
C THR A 131 17.56 29.27 -10.75
#